data_AF-A0A453AJE1-F1
#
_entry.id   AF-A0A453AJE1-F1
#
_cell.length_a   1.000
_cell.length_b   1.000
_cell.length_c   1.000
_cell.angle_alpha   90.00
_cell.angle_beta   90.00
_cell.angle_gamma   90.00
#
_symmetry.space_group_name_H-M   'P 1'
#
loop_
_entity.id
_entity.type
_entity.pdbx_description
1 polymer ?
#
loop_
_entity_poly.entity_id
_entity_poly.type
_entity_poly.pdbx_seq_one_letter_code
_entity_poly.pdbx_strand_id
1 'polypeptide(L)'
;FLSRQNLVDFLFLKDGGLENLSSVADALTLMSLYFALCTKKHSLLRRVFEIYGSLPQAAKQAVHRQVPILIRTIRSSPDLLGIISDPPADCRDLLMQVLQTLTDGAVPSQDLISSIKNLYSKTKDTEFLFPVMAHLPKDEILSVFPNIVNLPVDKFQVALSRILQGSPQHGPILDPSEILIAIHVIDPEKEGIPLKKVC
;
A
#
# COMPACT_ATOMS: atom_id res chain seq x y z
N PHE A 1 -2.16 18.88 -32.08
CA PHE A 1 -1.40 17.69 -31.63
C PHE A 1 -0.62 18.04 -30.37
N LEU A 2 -1.25 17.97 -29.21
CA LEU A 2 -0.54 18.04 -27.93
C LEU A 2 0.11 16.67 -27.70
N SER A 3 1.44 16.60 -27.73
CA SER A 3 2.15 15.38 -27.35
C SER A 3 1.77 15.00 -25.92
N ARG A 4 1.69 13.70 -25.62
CA ARG A 4 1.29 13.16 -24.31
C ARG A 4 2.16 13.69 -23.16
N GLN A 5 3.40 14.07 -23.46
CA GLN A 5 4.33 14.71 -22.52
C GLN A 5 3.91 16.16 -22.20
N ASN A 6 3.44 16.91 -23.20
CA ASN A 6 3.08 18.32 -23.06
C ASN A 6 1.88 18.55 -22.14
N LEU A 7 0.94 17.61 -22.04
CA LEU A 7 -0.23 17.75 -21.16
C LEU A 7 0.15 17.52 -19.69
N VAL A 8 1.12 16.65 -19.42
CA VAL A 8 1.64 16.40 -18.08
C VAL A 8 2.56 17.53 -17.63
N ASP A 9 3.43 18.00 -18.52
CA ASP A 9 4.31 19.14 -18.23
C ASP A 9 3.50 20.45 -18.05
N PHE A 10 2.38 20.61 -18.78
CA PHE A 10 1.43 21.70 -18.59
C PHE A 10 0.70 21.63 -17.24
N LEU A 11 0.36 20.44 -16.76
CA LEU A 11 -0.33 20.27 -15.48
C LEU A 11 0.61 20.32 -14.26
N PHE A 12 1.88 19.93 -14.41
CA PHE A 12 2.75 19.64 -13.27
C PHE A 12 4.16 20.25 -13.32
N LEU A 13 4.65 20.82 -14.42
CA LEU A 13 6.10 21.11 -14.52
C LEU A 13 6.57 22.35 -15.30
N LYS A 14 5.71 23.30 -15.69
CA LYS A 14 6.18 24.61 -16.18
C LYS A 14 5.55 25.76 -15.41
N ASP A 15 6.36 26.79 -15.15
CA ASP A 15 6.24 28.00 -14.29
C ASP A 15 4.89 28.78 -14.30
N GLY A 16 3.76 28.09 -14.24
CA GLY A 16 2.40 28.61 -14.22
C GLY A 16 1.32 27.57 -13.90
N GLY A 17 1.65 26.27 -13.88
CA GLY A 17 0.71 25.19 -13.48
C GLY A 17 0.53 25.04 -11.97
N LEU A 18 1.58 25.32 -11.18
CA LEU A 18 1.52 25.26 -9.71
C LEU A 18 0.73 26.43 -9.12
N GLU A 19 0.67 27.57 -9.82
CA GLU A 19 -0.12 28.75 -9.43
C GLU A 19 -1.64 28.52 -9.57
N ASN A 20 -2.05 27.65 -10.51
CA ASN A 20 -3.44 27.24 -10.70
C ASN A 20 -3.92 26.17 -9.69
N LEU A 21 -3.04 25.65 -8.84
CA LEU A 21 -3.39 24.71 -7.75
C LEU A 21 -3.64 25.44 -6.42
N SER A 22 -3.84 26.75 -6.45
CA SER A 22 -4.15 27.58 -5.28
C SER A 22 -5.48 27.21 -4.62
N SER A 23 -6.40 26.58 -5.36
CA SER A 23 -7.68 26.05 -4.85
C SER A 23 -7.77 24.52 -4.99
N VAL A 24 -8.29 23.87 -3.95
CA VAL A 24 -8.54 22.41 -3.94
C VAL A 24 -9.53 21.99 -5.04
N ALA A 25 -10.46 22.87 -5.42
CA ALA A 25 -11.46 22.58 -6.45
C ALA A 25 -10.83 22.47 -7.86
N ASP A 26 -9.88 23.35 -8.18
CA ASP A 26 -9.16 23.35 -9.46
C ASP A 26 -8.23 22.13 -9.54
N ALA A 27 -7.56 21.82 -8.43
CA ALA A 27 -6.75 20.61 -8.29
C ALA A 27 -7.58 19.33 -8.54
N LEU A 28 -8.79 19.26 -7.99
CA LEU A 28 -9.68 18.11 -8.18
C LEU A 28 -10.12 17.95 -9.63
N THR A 29 -10.49 19.03 -10.29
CA THR A 29 -10.93 19.01 -11.70
C THR A 29 -9.81 18.49 -12.60
N LEU A 30 -8.61 19.06 -12.48
CA LEU A 30 -7.45 18.62 -13.26
C LEU A 30 -7.06 17.16 -12.97
N MET A 31 -7.06 16.76 -11.69
CA MET A 31 -6.75 15.38 -11.29
C MET A 31 -7.77 14.38 -11.85
N SER A 32 -9.06 14.71 -11.80
CA SER A 32 -10.11 13.84 -12.34
C SER A 32 -9.95 13.59 -13.84
N LEU A 33 -9.61 14.63 -14.61
CA LEU A 33 -9.33 14.49 -16.04
C LEU A 33 -8.11 13.59 -16.28
N TYR A 34 -7.02 13.82 -15.54
CA TYR A 34 -5.81 12.99 -15.66
C TYR A 34 -6.09 11.53 -15.28
N PHE A 35 -6.91 11.28 -14.26
CA PHE A 35 -7.23 9.93 -13.81
C PHE A 35 -8.17 9.23 -14.78
N ALA A 36 -9.07 9.95 -15.44
CA ALA A 36 -9.84 9.41 -16.56
C ALA A 36 -8.92 8.89 -17.68
N LEU A 37 -7.81 9.58 -17.97
CA LEU A 37 -6.80 9.08 -18.93
C LEU A 37 -6.08 7.83 -18.39
N CYS A 38 -5.78 7.79 -17.10
CA CYS A 38 -5.16 6.62 -16.46
C CYS A 38 -6.03 5.36 -16.59
N THR A 39 -7.36 5.47 -16.65
CA THR A 39 -8.25 4.30 -16.92
C THR A 39 -8.11 3.75 -18.34
N LYS A 40 -7.61 4.55 -19.29
CA LYS A 40 -7.37 4.12 -20.68
C LYS A 40 -5.93 3.69 -20.91
N LYS A 41 -4.99 4.27 -20.15
CA LYS A 41 -3.56 3.96 -20.23
C LYS A 41 -2.96 3.94 -18.82
N HIS A 42 -2.86 2.75 -18.24
CA HIS A 42 -2.51 2.58 -16.83
C HIS A 42 -1.06 2.98 -16.51
N SER A 43 -0.14 2.87 -17.48
CA SER A 43 1.25 3.37 -17.36
C SER A 43 1.37 4.86 -16.99
N LEU A 44 0.34 5.68 -17.24
CA LEU A 44 0.31 7.08 -16.80
C LEU A 44 0.26 7.23 -15.27
N LEU A 45 -0.21 6.19 -14.56
CA LEU A 45 -0.31 6.18 -13.11
C LEU A 45 1.06 6.26 -12.44
N ARG A 46 2.09 5.62 -13.02
CA ARG A 46 3.45 5.65 -12.48
C ARG A 46 3.94 7.09 -12.27
N ARG A 47 3.61 7.98 -13.21
CA ARG A 47 3.98 9.38 -13.11
C ARG A 47 3.38 10.09 -11.90
N VAL A 48 2.15 9.74 -11.52
CA VAL A 48 1.50 10.30 -10.32
C VAL A 48 2.31 9.96 -9.08
N PHE A 49 2.73 8.70 -8.96
CA PHE A 49 3.54 8.23 -7.83
C PHE A 49 4.93 8.88 -7.80
N GLU A 50 5.57 9.05 -8.96
CA GLU A 50 6.89 9.70 -9.07
C GLU A 50 6.91 11.15 -8.58
N ILE A 51 5.86 11.92 -8.89
CA ILE A 51 5.79 13.34 -8.51
C ILE A 51 5.05 13.56 -7.18
N TYR A 52 4.40 12.53 -6.63
CA TYR A 52 3.54 12.67 -5.46
C TYR A 52 4.25 13.32 -4.28
N GLY A 53 5.51 12.94 -4.01
CA GLY A 53 6.30 13.49 -2.91
C GLY A 53 6.43 15.02 -2.97
N SER A 54 6.59 15.59 -4.17
CA SER A 54 6.79 17.02 -4.41
C SER A 54 5.50 17.83 -4.62
N LEU A 55 4.34 17.18 -4.62
CA LEU A 55 3.06 17.87 -4.80
C LEU A 55 2.71 18.76 -3.59
N PRO A 56 2.07 19.94 -3.81
CA PRO A 56 1.52 20.75 -2.73
C PRO A 56 0.37 20.03 -2.03
N GLN A 57 0.09 20.40 -0.78
CA GLN A 57 -0.86 19.67 0.07
C GLN A 57 -2.27 19.57 -0.55
N ALA A 58 -2.76 20.64 -1.20
CA ALA A 58 -4.04 20.63 -1.90
C ALA A 58 -4.09 19.58 -3.03
N ALA A 59 -2.99 19.42 -3.78
CA ALA A 59 -2.89 18.42 -4.84
C ALA A 59 -2.78 16.99 -4.25
N LYS A 60 -2.01 16.79 -3.17
CA LYS A 60 -1.98 15.50 -2.46
C LYS A 60 -3.38 15.08 -1.98
N GLN A 61 -4.14 16.01 -1.42
CA GLN A 61 -5.54 15.77 -1.02
C GLN A 61 -6.43 15.40 -2.21
N ALA A 62 -6.28 16.09 -3.35
CA ALA A 62 -7.02 15.75 -4.56
C ALA A 62 -6.68 14.33 -5.06
N VAL A 63 -5.40 13.96 -5.07
CA VAL A 63 -4.92 12.61 -5.40
C VAL A 63 -5.55 11.57 -4.46
N HIS A 64 -5.48 11.76 -3.14
CA HIS A 64 -6.05 10.82 -2.17
C HIS A 64 -7.57 10.62 -2.35
N ARG A 65 -8.31 11.65 -2.78
CA ARG A 65 -9.75 11.52 -3.06
C ARG A 65 -10.03 10.72 -4.32
N GLN A 66 -9.20 10.89 -5.36
CA GLN A 66 -9.45 10.31 -6.67
C GLN A 66 -8.86 8.90 -6.84
N VAL A 67 -7.77 8.57 -6.15
CA VAL A 67 -7.05 7.30 -6.32
C VAL A 67 -7.94 6.09 -6.05
N PRO A 68 -8.74 6.05 -4.96
CA PRO A 68 -9.60 4.88 -4.72
C PRO A 68 -10.61 4.61 -5.83
N ILE A 69 -11.08 5.65 -6.53
CA ILE A 69 -12.02 5.54 -7.65
C ILE A 69 -11.30 4.94 -8.86
N LEU A 70 -10.10 5.44 -9.15
CA LEU A 70 -9.25 4.94 -10.23
C LEU A 70 -8.86 3.47 -9.99
N ILE A 71 -8.35 3.14 -8.80
CA ILE A 71 -7.89 1.79 -8.45
C ILE A 71 -9.01 0.76 -8.53
N ARG A 72 -10.24 1.10 -8.08
CA ARG A 72 -11.39 0.21 -8.24
C ARG A 72 -11.75 -0.07 -9.71
N THR A 73 -11.45 0.88 -10.60
CA THR A 73 -11.69 0.76 -12.04
C THR A 73 -10.62 -0.08 -12.75
N ILE A 74 -9.33 0.19 -12.47
CA ILE A 74 -8.21 -0.50 -13.15
C ILE A 74 -7.85 -1.85 -12.54
N ARG A 75 -8.18 -2.06 -11.25
CA ARG A 75 -7.84 -3.25 -10.43
C ARG A 75 -6.35 -3.62 -10.53
N SER A 76 -6.02 -4.91 -10.37
CA SER A 76 -4.65 -5.47 -10.40
C SER A 76 -4.03 -5.48 -11.80
N SER A 77 -4.00 -4.34 -12.48
CA SER A 77 -3.35 -4.23 -13.77
C SER A 77 -1.82 -4.35 -13.67
N PRO A 78 -1.11 -4.83 -14.72
CA PRO A 78 0.34 -5.02 -14.68
C PRO A 78 1.13 -3.76 -14.31
N ASP A 79 0.71 -2.60 -14.83
CA ASP A 79 1.33 -1.30 -14.50
C ASP A 79 1.20 -0.97 -13.01
N LEU A 80 0.03 -1.24 -12.40
CA LEU A 80 -0.20 -1.00 -10.98
C LEU A 80 0.61 -1.96 -10.10
N LEU A 81 0.64 -3.25 -10.45
CA LEU A 81 1.42 -4.26 -9.75
C LEU A 81 2.92 -3.96 -9.80
N GLY A 82 3.40 -3.42 -10.94
CA GLY A 82 4.76 -2.94 -11.09
C GLY A 82 5.08 -1.71 -10.23
N ILE A 83 4.10 -0.84 -9.94
CA ILE A 83 4.27 0.28 -8.99
C ILE A 83 4.28 -0.26 -7.56
N ILE A 84 3.41 -1.21 -7.21
CA ILE A 84 3.36 -1.80 -5.87
C ILE A 84 4.68 -2.53 -5.54
N SER A 85 5.19 -3.30 -6.50
CA SER A 85 6.44 -4.06 -6.36
C SER A 85 7.69 -3.17 -6.26
N ASP A 86 7.65 -1.99 -6.86
CA ASP A 86 8.77 -1.06 -6.93
C ASP A 86 8.26 0.39 -6.89
N PRO A 87 7.85 0.85 -5.68
CA PRO A 87 7.26 2.16 -5.53
C PRO A 87 8.33 3.26 -5.58
N PRO A 88 8.03 4.42 -6.18
CA PRO A 88 8.86 5.60 -6.04
C PRO A 88 9.05 6.03 -4.57
N ALA A 89 10.05 6.85 -4.30
CA ALA A 89 10.23 7.45 -2.98
C ALA A 89 9.04 8.34 -2.59
N ASP A 90 8.85 8.55 -1.28
CA ASP A 90 7.89 9.51 -0.71
C ASP A 90 6.41 9.29 -1.07
N CYS A 91 6.02 8.07 -1.47
CA CYS A 91 4.63 7.73 -1.79
C CYS A 91 3.99 6.71 -0.84
N ARG A 92 4.56 6.50 0.35
CA ARG A 92 4.10 5.48 1.32
C ARG A 92 2.60 5.58 1.61
N ASP A 93 2.13 6.78 1.98
CA ASP A 93 0.72 6.98 2.38
C ASP A 93 -0.23 6.70 1.23
N LEU A 94 0.14 7.12 0.02
CA LEU A 94 -0.62 6.82 -1.19
C LEU A 94 -0.64 5.32 -1.49
N LEU A 95 0.51 4.66 -1.36
CA LEU A 95 0.66 3.23 -1.58
C LEU A 95 -0.20 2.42 -0.59
N MET A 96 -0.19 2.78 0.70
CA MET A 96 -1.05 2.16 1.71
C MET A 96 -2.54 2.28 1.35
N GLN A 97 -2.97 3.45 0.87
CA GLN A 97 -4.36 3.64 0.43
C GLN A 97 -4.72 2.78 -0.80
N VAL A 98 -3.79 2.63 -1.75
CA VAL A 98 -3.97 1.74 -2.91
C VAL A 98 -4.14 0.29 -2.45
N LEU A 99 -3.26 -0.19 -1.57
CA LEU A 99 -3.33 -1.56 -1.05
C LEU A 99 -4.65 -1.80 -0.32
N GLN A 100 -5.05 -0.89 0.57
CA GLN A 100 -6.35 -0.94 1.24
C GLN A 100 -7.49 -1.02 0.22
N THR A 101 -7.49 -0.16 -0.80
CA THR A 101 -8.53 -0.13 -1.84
C THR A 101 -8.62 -1.45 -2.63
N LEU A 102 -7.48 -2.08 -2.94
CA LEU A 102 -7.46 -3.35 -3.67
C LEU A 102 -7.95 -4.54 -2.83
N THR A 103 -7.79 -4.46 -1.51
CA THR A 103 -8.14 -5.53 -0.56
C THR A 103 -9.46 -5.30 0.18
N ASP A 104 -10.12 -4.16 -0.06
CA ASP A 104 -11.37 -3.77 0.58
C ASP A 104 -12.52 -4.70 0.16
N GLY A 105 -12.88 -5.65 1.03
CA GLY A 105 -13.96 -6.61 0.83
C GLY A 105 -13.73 -7.63 -0.28
N ALA A 106 -12.50 -7.75 -0.81
CA ALA A 106 -12.15 -8.62 -1.92
C ALA A 106 -11.01 -9.58 -1.58
N VAL A 107 -11.08 -10.80 -2.11
CA VAL A 107 -9.97 -11.75 -2.05
C VAL A 107 -8.87 -11.27 -3.01
N PRO A 108 -7.64 -10.98 -2.54
CA PRO A 108 -6.56 -10.48 -3.37
C PRO A 108 -6.10 -11.55 -4.38
N SER A 109 -5.71 -11.12 -5.58
CA SER A 109 -5.14 -12.03 -6.59
C SER A 109 -3.72 -12.47 -6.20
N GLN A 110 -3.28 -13.63 -6.71
CA GLN A 110 -1.93 -14.15 -6.47
C GLN A 110 -0.83 -13.19 -6.96
N ASP A 111 -1.07 -12.49 -8.06
CA ASP A 111 -0.13 -11.48 -8.58
C ASP A 111 0.00 -10.27 -7.63
N LEU A 112 -1.10 -9.87 -6.97
CA LEU A 112 -1.10 -8.81 -5.97
C LEU A 112 -0.34 -9.25 -4.72
N ILE A 113 -0.62 -10.45 -4.20
CA ILE A 113 0.11 -11.02 -3.06
C ILE A 113 1.61 -11.09 -3.36
N SER A 114 1.98 -11.57 -4.55
CA SER A 114 3.38 -11.66 -4.98
C SER A 114 4.06 -10.29 -5.06
N SER A 115 3.35 -9.28 -5.57
CA SER A 115 3.85 -7.90 -5.64
C SER A 115 4.09 -7.29 -4.26
N ILE A 116 3.17 -7.52 -3.32
CA ILE A 116 3.29 -7.06 -1.94
C ILE A 116 4.43 -7.79 -1.21
N LYS A 117 4.61 -9.10 -1.45
CA LYS A 117 5.74 -9.85 -0.90
C LYS A 117 7.09 -9.32 -1.42
N ASN A 118 7.17 -8.95 -2.69
CA ASN A 118 8.35 -8.32 -3.26
C ASN A 118 8.61 -6.93 -2.65
N LEU A 119 7.55 -6.14 -2.41
CA LEU A 119 7.67 -4.88 -1.68
C LEU A 119 8.21 -5.09 -0.25
N TYR A 120 7.68 -6.07 0.48
CA TYR A 120 8.14 -6.41 1.82
C TYR A 120 9.59 -6.88 1.82
N SER A 121 10.03 -7.68 0.85
CA SER A 121 11.40 -8.20 0.80
C SER A 121 12.44 -7.07 0.72
N LYS A 122 12.12 -5.98 0.00
CA LYS A 122 12.94 -4.78 -0.18
C LYS A 122 12.89 -3.81 1.00
N THR A 123 11.69 -3.61 1.58
CA THR A 123 11.46 -2.58 2.61
C THR A 123 11.59 -3.10 4.04
N LYS A 124 11.39 -4.41 4.24
CA LYS A 124 11.23 -5.08 5.53
C LYS A 124 10.12 -4.51 6.40
N ASP A 125 9.18 -3.79 5.80
CA ASP A 125 8.08 -3.14 6.50
C ASP A 125 6.84 -4.04 6.54
N THR A 126 6.60 -4.62 7.70
CA THR A 126 5.52 -5.59 7.96
C THR A 126 4.12 -4.99 7.73
N GLU A 127 3.93 -3.67 7.82
CA GLU A 127 2.61 -3.05 7.63
C GLU A 127 2.09 -3.24 6.20
N PHE A 128 2.99 -3.35 5.21
CA PHE A 128 2.59 -3.64 3.84
C PHE A 128 1.96 -5.03 3.68
N LEU A 129 2.21 -5.97 4.61
CA LEU A 129 1.60 -7.28 4.60
C LEU A 129 0.17 -7.27 5.17
N PHE A 130 -0.20 -6.29 6.00
CA PHE A 130 -1.52 -6.26 6.68
C PHE A 130 -2.72 -6.42 5.73
N PRO A 131 -2.74 -5.79 4.54
CA PRO A 131 -3.84 -5.94 3.59
C PRO A 131 -4.05 -7.38 3.10
N VAL A 132 -2.99 -8.19 3.03
CA VAL A 132 -3.03 -9.56 2.49
C VAL A 132 -2.72 -10.64 3.52
N MET A 133 -2.46 -10.25 4.77
CA MET A 133 -1.99 -11.15 5.83
C MET A 133 -2.87 -12.38 6.02
N ALA A 134 -4.20 -12.20 6.00
CA ALA A 134 -5.21 -13.26 6.11
C ALA A 134 -5.19 -14.29 4.95
N HIS A 135 -4.45 -14.01 3.88
CA HIS A 135 -4.34 -14.83 2.66
C HIS A 135 -2.93 -15.38 2.43
N LEU A 136 -1.99 -15.10 3.35
CA LEU A 136 -0.66 -15.67 3.30
C LEU A 136 -0.68 -17.09 3.87
N PRO A 137 0.17 -17.99 3.33
CA PRO A 137 0.28 -19.33 3.89
C PRO A 137 0.93 -19.28 5.28
N LYS A 138 0.61 -20.29 6.08
CA LYS A 138 0.96 -20.32 7.50
C LYS A 138 2.46 -20.25 7.77
N ASP A 139 3.26 -20.96 6.97
CA ASP A 139 4.72 -20.96 7.04
C ASP A 139 5.31 -19.57 6.79
N GLU A 140 4.74 -18.80 5.84
CA GLU A 140 5.15 -17.42 5.60
C GLU A 140 4.78 -16.50 6.78
N ILE A 141 3.59 -16.65 7.36
CA ILE A 141 3.20 -15.89 8.57
C ILE A 141 4.15 -16.18 9.73
N LEU A 142 4.47 -17.44 9.97
CA LEU A 142 5.42 -17.83 11.02
C LEU A 142 6.81 -17.24 10.79
N SER A 143 7.26 -17.17 9.53
CA SER A 143 8.56 -16.56 9.19
C SER A 143 8.64 -15.06 9.47
N VAL A 144 7.53 -14.33 9.35
CA VAL A 144 7.47 -12.89 9.64
C VAL A 144 6.99 -12.58 11.05
N PHE A 145 6.58 -13.60 11.82
CA PHE A 145 5.99 -13.46 13.14
C PHE A 145 6.89 -12.72 14.16
N PRO A 146 8.23 -12.93 14.20
CA PRO A 146 9.12 -12.14 15.06
C PRO A 146 9.02 -10.64 14.78
N ASN A 147 8.96 -10.26 13.49
CA ASN A 147 8.78 -8.87 13.08
C ASN A 147 7.41 -8.31 13.47
N ILE A 148 6.37 -9.15 13.49
CA ILE A 148 5.03 -8.77 13.97
C ILE A 148 5.05 -8.50 15.47
N VAL A 149 5.68 -9.36 16.27
CA VAL A 149 5.79 -9.21 17.73
C VAL A 149 6.57 -7.95 18.12
N ASN A 150 7.56 -7.56 17.31
CA ASN A 150 8.35 -6.35 17.56
C ASN A 150 7.64 -5.04 17.15
N LEU A 151 6.41 -5.10 16.61
CA LEU A 151 5.65 -3.90 16.25
C LEU A 151 5.16 -3.13 17.49
N PRO A 152 4.87 -1.82 17.33
CA PRO A 152 4.06 -1.08 18.28
C PRO A 152 2.74 -1.81 18.60
N VAL A 153 2.23 -1.63 19.83
CA VAL A 153 1.10 -2.41 20.37
C VAL A 153 -0.15 -2.29 19.50
N ASP A 154 -0.44 -1.10 18.99
CA ASP A 154 -1.55 -0.83 18.08
C ASP A 154 -1.44 -1.63 16.78
N LYS A 155 -0.25 -1.65 16.16
CA LYS A 155 0.01 -2.41 14.93
C LYS A 155 0.03 -3.91 15.16
N PHE A 156 0.57 -4.35 16.30
CA PHE A 156 0.56 -5.75 16.71
C PHE A 156 -0.87 -6.27 16.88
N GLN A 157 -1.75 -5.50 17.53
CA GLN A 157 -3.17 -5.86 17.66
C GLN A 157 -3.86 -5.96 16.30
N VAL A 158 -3.57 -5.04 15.38
CA VAL A 158 -4.09 -5.13 14.00
C VAL A 158 -3.62 -6.42 13.32
N ALA A 159 -2.32 -6.73 13.38
CA ALA A 159 -1.77 -7.95 12.79
C ALA A 159 -2.40 -9.22 13.39
N LEU A 160 -2.49 -9.31 14.72
CA LEU A 160 -3.14 -10.43 15.41
C LEU A 160 -4.61 -10.58 15.01
N SER A 161 -5.37 -9.47 14.94
CA SER A 161 -6.77 -9.52 14.54
C SER A 161 -6.94 -10.11 13.14
N ARG A 162 -6.02 -9.80 12.21
CA ARG A 162 -6.04 -10.35 10.85
C ARG A 162 -5.68 -11.84 10.83
N ILE A 163 -4.72 -12.27 11.64
CA ILE A 163 -4.30 -13.68 11.73
C ILE A 163 -5.42 -14.55 12.33
N LEU A 164 -6.06 -14.05 13.40
CA LEU A 164 -7.12 -14.75 14.13
C LEU A 164 -8.47 -14.73 13.40
N GLN A 165 -8.79 -13.67 12.66
CA GLN A 165 -9.99 -13.66 11.82
C GLN A 165 -9.80 -14.51 10.57
N GLY A 166 -8.58 -14.48 10.00
CA GLY A 166 -8.25 -15.19 8.79
C GLY A 166 -9.08 -14.75 7.59
N SER A 167 -9.16 -15.60 6.56
CA SER A 167 -9.97 -15.33 5.36
C SER A 167 -11.35 -15.99 5.46
N PRO A 168 -12.38 -15.45 4.80
CA PRO A 168 -13.73 -16.05 4.79
C PRO A 168 -13.77 -17.50 4.30
N GLN A 169 -12.74 -17.92 3.55
CA GLN A 169 -12.68 -19.25 2.92
C GLN A 169 -11.91 -20.27 3.76
N HIS A 170 -10.96 -19.84 4.59
CA HIS A 170 -10.02 -20.73 5.27
C HIS A 170 -10.00 -20.60 6.79
N GLY A 171 -10.76 -19.66 7.38
CA GLY A 171 -10.76 -19.45 8.83
C GLY A 171 -9.42 -18.91 9.35
N PRO A 172 -9.17 -18.93 10.67
CA PRO A 172 -7.94 -18.43 11.28
C PRO A 172 -6.69 -19.11 10.71
N ILE A 173 -5.63 -18.34 10.51
CA ILE A 173 -4.33 -18.90 10.06
C ILE A 173 -3.61 -19.60 11.21
N LEU A 174 -3.64 -18.97 12.39
CA LEU A 174 -3.13 -19.50 13.65
C LEU A 174 -4.23 -19.46 14.68
N ASP A 175 -4.37 -20.52 15.46
CA ASP A 175 -5.22 -20.50 16.65
C ASP A 175 -4.50 -19.83 17.85
N PRO A 176 -5.23 -19.49 18.93
CA PRO A 176 -4.62 -18.86 20.09
C PRO A 176 -3.47 -19.65 20.72
N SER A 177 -3.52 -20.98 20.72
CA SER A 177 -2.43 -21.83 21.23
C SER A 177 -1.19 -21.76 20.34
N GLU A 178 -1.36 -21.77 19.02
CA GLU A 178 -0.27 -21.66 18.07
C GLU A 178 0.43 -20.30 18.15
N ILE A 179 -0.32 -19.24 18.42
CA ILE A 179 0.24 -17.90 18.70
C ILE A 179 1.10 -17.93 19.96
N LEU A 180 0.62 -18.54 21.05
CA LEU A 180 1.40 -18.64 22.29
C LEU A 180 2.68 -19.45 22.10
N ILE A 181 2.61 -20.54 21.32
CA ILE A 181 3.79 -21.33 20.94
C ILE A 181 4.76 -20.48 20.10
N ALA A 182 4.26 -19.77 19.10
CA ALA A 182 5.08 -18.93 18.23
C ALA A 182 5.77 -17.81 19.01
N ILE A 183 5.11 -17.20 19.99
CA ILE A 183 5.72 -16.21 20.90
C ILE A 183 6.83 -16.86 21.74
N HIS A 184 6.57 -18.06 22.28
CA HIS A 184 7.53 -18.75 23.15
C HIS A 184 8.80 -19.20 22.42
N VAL A 185 8.71 -19.52 21.13
CA VAL A 185 9.84 -19.96 20.30
C VAL A 185 10.74 -18.80 19.85
N ILE A 186 10.29 -17.56 19.97
CA ILE A 186 11.09 -16.39 19.60
C ILE A 186 12.25 -16.21 20.58
N ASP A 187 13.47 -16.23 20.05
CA ASP A 187 14.68 -15.88 20.80
C ASP A 187 14.84 -14.35 20.83
N PRO A 188 14.66 -13.70 21.99
CA PRO A 188 14.70 -12.24 22.08
C PRO A 188 16.10 -11.65 21.81
N GLU A 189 17.18 -12.41 22.04
CA GLU A 189 18.55 -11.94 21.81
C GLU A 189 18.94 -11.99 20.34
N LYS A 190 18.47 -13.01 19.61
CA LYS A 190 18.73 -13.16 18.17
C LYS A 190 17.89 -12.24 17.29
N GLU A 191 16.66 -11.93 17.73
CA GLU A 191 15.67 -11.17 16.95
C GLU A 191 15.60 -9.67 17.35
N GLY A 192 16.47 -9.21 18.26
CA GLY A 192 16.58 -7.79 18.63
C GLY A 192 15.37 -7.23 19.38
N ILE A 193 14.65 -8.07 20.12
CA ILE A 193 13.43 -7.69 20.83
C ILE A 193 13.79 -7.17 22.24
N PRO A 194 13.49 -5.91 22.58
CA PRO A 194 13.81 -5.37 23.90
C PRO A 194 13.00 -6.08 25.00
N LEU A 195 13.69 -6.73 25.94
CA LEU A 195 13.18 -7.55 27.06
C LEU A 195 12.25 -6.84 28.08
N LYS A 196 11.74 -5.64 27.80
CA LYS A 196 10.96 -4.83 28.77
C LYS A 196 9.44 -4.94 28.69
N LYS A 197 8.88 -5.87 27.89
CA LYS A 197 7.41 -6.06 27.79
C LYS A 197 6.91 -7.46 28.17
N VAL A 198 7.75 -8.30 28.79
CA VAL A 198 7.39 -9.68 29.15
C VAL A 198 7.25 -9.87 30.68
N CYS A 199 7.18 -8.79 31.46
CA CYS A 199 6.85 -8.84 32.89
C CYS A 199 5.77 -7.82 33.24
#